data_AF-A0AA51R7W1-F1
#
_entry.id   AF-A0AA51R7W1-F1
#
_cell.length_a   1.000
_cell.length_b   1.000
_cell.length_c   1.000
_cell.angle_alpha   90.00
_cell.angle_beta   90.00
_cell.angle_gamma   90.00
#
_symmetry.space_group_name_H-M   'P 1'
#
loop_
_entity.id
_entity.type
_entity.pdbx_description
1 polymer ?
#
loop_
_entity_poly.entity_id
_entity_poly.type
_entity_poly.pdbx_seq_one_letter_code
_entity_poly.pdbx_strand_id
1 'polypeptide(L)'
;MRNKKIIILLIITILLIGCSEKNEKKEPIQLMEVSSGGSTIYQNDNIKIKIADNIDEKENIYTSILNELQKIDEFSPIENLEIEISKQYIVPNIDKIIKCDTKFIETEEFKKELIKKSYGIYDNWISEGLYGKIFGQDKTIGFSTYYSNNDFSLFGARFFEPFSTKEEVDNVKSASIDLVEYILKNNKKEELLKNNINISDIEEWAEEKGIDLSYQREIESLMNRMEVYDISDKFIINTREEINGFKIDISIAEIKAKNNITEQYDTAEKIEQIILMFDRDILAIKKGIEEEAPKFYAEYKEILNNVPKIEYIFYTNADVYADGYVSQGSKRVSLRDITTHAHEYCHFFFYSPFIDNGIAISTPSWIDEGMADYFDVVYSESNVETLKSFFDIKSNYTEDIAIKDSTYSKFKEIKSVFDKELDIYVKNDIDINNIEEIAKDKNKRILENHVRVFSKVKVNEIWGSKLKEESVIADQLYEGNTMNYHKNCSFFNYLVEEYGLDKILYLNVTNIGQLTYKEVFGKTFDELKVDWMNYLKENIKGIESIL
;
A
#
# COMPACT_ATOMS: atom_id res chain seq x y z
N MET A 1 -42.85 9.11 -71.89
CA MET A 1 -43.05 8.20 -70.73
C MET A 1 -41.76 7.42 -70.53
N ARG A 2 -40.68 7.97 -69.95
CA ARG A 2 -40.41 8.37 -68.54
C ARG A 2 -40.75 7.29 -67.50
N ASN A 3 -39.70 6.84 -66.82
CA ASN A 3 -39.63 6.18 -65.51
C ASN A 3 -39.92 4.68 -65.39
N LYS A 4 -39.01 3.82 -65.88
CA LYS A 4 -38.83 2.45 -65.37
C LYS A 4 -37.39 2.04 -65.04
N LYS A 5 -36.41 2.94 -65.11
CA LYS A 5 -34.97 2.60 -64.91
C LYS A 5 -34.33 3.06 -63.59
N ILE A 6 -35.09 3.67 -62.66
CA ILE A 6 -34.50 4.23 -61.42
C ILE A 6 -34.72 3.36 -60.18
N ILE A 7 -35.63 2.37 -60.21
CA ILE A 7 -35.93 1.55 -59.02
C ILE A 7 -34.98 0.36 -58.83
N ILE A 8 -34.26 -0.08 -59.87
CA ILE A 8 -33.32 -1.21 -59.77
C ILE A 8 -31.95 -0.79 -59.21
N LEU A 9 -31.60 0.50 -59.25
CA LEU A 9 -30.32 0.98 -58.71
C LEU A 9 -30.33 1.21 -57.20
N LEU A 10 -31.52 1.33 -56.58
CA LEU A 10 -31.64 1.60 -55.14
C LEU A 10 -31.71 0.32 -54.28
N ILE A 11 -31.97 -0.84 -54.88
CA ILE A 11 -31.99 -2.13 -54.19
C ILE A 11 -30.59 -2.76 -54.11
N ILE A 12 -29.67 -2.36 -55.01
CA ILE A 12 -28.28 -2.85 -54.98
C ILE A 12 -27.42 -2.05 -53.98
N THR A 13 -27.81 -0.84 -53.60
CA THR A 13 -27.08 -0.03 -52.59
C THR A 13 -27.44 -0.40 -51.14
N ILE A 14 -28.57 -1.08 -50.91
CA ILE A 14 -29.01 -1.49 -49.55
C ILE A 14 -28.55 -2.92 -49.20
N LEU A 15 -28.02 -3.68 -50.17
CA LEU A 15 -27.50 -5.05 -49.96
C LEU A 15 -25.97 -5.14 -49.75
N LEU A 16 -25.27 -4.02 -49.62
CA LEU A 16 -23.81 -3.98 -49.33
C LEU A 16 -23.47 -3.51 -47.90
N ILE A 17 -24.48 -3.40 -47.01
CA ILE A 17 -24.28 -3.14 -45.57
C ILE A 17 -24.31 -4.47 -44.76
N GLY A 18 -24.44 -5.62 -45.44
CA GLY A 18 -24.39 -6.94 -44.81
C GLY A 18 -23.01 -7.59 -44.94
N CYS A 19 -22.34 -7.77 -43.81
CA CYS A 19 -21.25 -8.73 -43.58
C CYS A 19 -19.93 -8.49 -44.33
N SER A 20 -19.10 -7.62 -43.76
CA SER A 20 -17.64 -7.77 -43.81
C SER A 20 -17.07 -6.78 -42.79
N GLU A 21 -16.50 -7.30 -41.71
CA GLU A 21 -15.46 -6.60 -40.97
C GLU A 21 -14.45 -6.12 -42.02
N LYS A 22 -14.50 -4.83 -42.33
CA LYS A 22 -13.51 -4.19 -43.17
C LYS A 22 -12.25 -4.16 -42.33
N ASN A 23 -11.24 -4.87 -42.81
CA ASN A 23 -9.85 -4.47 -42.63
C ASN A 23 -9.72 -3.03 -43.16
N GLU A 24 -10.10 -2.04 -42.37
CA GLU A 24 -9.57 -0.70 -42.51
C GLU A 24 -8.07 -0.87 -42.28
N LYS A 25 -7.29 -0.78 -43.37
CA LYS A 25 -5.85 -0.54 -43.23
C LYS A 25 -5.75 0.75 -42.43
N LYS A 26 -5.50 0.63 -41.13
CA LYS A 26 -5.18 1.79 -40.29
C LYS A 26 -4.02 2.52 -40.95
N GLU A 27 -4.16 3.84 -41.06
CA GLU A 27 -3.06 4.65 -41.54
C GLU A 27 -1.90 4.49 -40.56
N PRO A 28 -0.66 4.35 -41.05
CA PRO A 28 0.49 4.22 -40.17
C PRO A 28 0.58 5.47 -39.28
N ILE A 29 0.99 5.31 -38.03
CA ILE A 29 1.29 6.43 -37.13
C ILE A 29 2.21 7.44 -37.86
N GLN A 30 1.75 8.69 -37.95
CA GLN A 30 2.54 9.80 -38.45
C GLN A 30 2.82 10.76 -37.30
N LEU A 31 4.10 10.99 -37.01
CA LEU A 31 4.56 11.94 -36.01
C LEU A 31 5.30 13.08 -36.71
N MET A 32 4.99 14.31 -36.32
CA MET A 32 5.69 15.50 -36.82
C MET A 32 6.85 15.83 -35.90
N GLU A 33 8.01 16.12 -36.48
CA GLU A 33 9.13 16.66 -35.72
C GLU A 33 8.85 18.12 -35.36
N VAL A 34 8.96 18.44 -34.07
CA VAL A 34 8.82 19.78 -33.51
C VAL A 34 10.13 20.10 -32.79
N SER A 35 10.88 21.07 -33.31
CA SER A 35 12.14 21.47 -32.68
C SER A 35 11.89 22.30 -31.42
N SER A 36 12.53 21.89 -30.32
CA SER A 36 12.51 22.59 -29.03
C SER A 36 13.92 22.62 -28.45
N GLY A 37 14.30 23.68 -27.76
CA GLY A 37 15.66 23.80 -27.22
C GLY A 37 15.99 22.66 -26.24
N GLY A 38 17.00 21.84 -26.57
CA GLY A 38 17.53 20.77 -25.72
C GLY A 38 17.03 19.35 -26.03
N SER A 39 16.08 19.18 -26.97
CA SER A 39 15.59 17.87 -27.40
C SER A 39 14.90 17.90 -28.77
N THR A 40 15.01 16.79 -29.49
CA THR A 40 14.17 16.51 -30.66
C THR A 40 12.84 15.89 -30.21
N ILE A 41 11.71 16.47 -30.60
CA ILE A 41 10.37 15.98 -30.23
C ILE A 41 9.65 15.51 -31.49
N TYR A 42 9.08 14.30 -31.46
CA TYR A 42 8.18 13.77 -32.48
C TYR A 42 6.80 13.60 -31.86
N GLN A 43 5.76 14.20 -32.43
CA GLN A 43 4.43 14.13 -31.83
C GLN A 43 3.26 14.21 -32.81
N ASN A 44 2.11 13.70 -32.39
CA ASN A 44 0.77 13.98 -32.91
C ASN A 44 -0.18 14.25 -31.73
N ASP A 45 -1.50 14.15 -31.94
CA ASP A 45 -2.49 14.42 -30.89
C ASP A 45 -2.47 13.40 -29.73
N ASN A 46 -1.95 12.19 -29.97
CA ASN A 46 -2.04 11.05 -29.04
C ASN A 46 -0.67 10.57 -28.53
N ILE A 47 0.40 10.79 -29.29
CA ILE A 47 1.73 10.23 -29.01
C ILE A 47 2.76 11.35 -29.03
N LYS A 48 3.65 11.35 -28.03
CA LYS A 48 4.78 12.26 -27.93
C LYS A 48 6.05 11.52 -27.55
N ILE A 49 7.07 11.60 -28.41
CA ILE A 49 8.40 11.03 -28.19
C ILE A 49 9.40 12.17 -28.10
N LYS A 50 10.06 12.30 -26.96
CA LYS A 50 11.10 13.31 -26.71
C LYS A 50 12.46 12.63 -26.59
N ILE A 51 13.42 13.01 -27.41
CA ILE A 51 14.79 12.49 -27.38
C ILE A 51 15.74 13.64 -27.09
N ALA A 52 16.41 13.59 -25.94
CA ALA A 52 17.32 14.64 -25.49
C ALA A 52 18.53 14.81 -26.42
N ASP A 53 19.07 16.03 -26.51
CA ASP A 53 20.21 16.35 -27.39
C ASP A 53 21.52 15.64 -27.00
N ASN A 54 21.60 15.11 -25.78
CA ASN A 54 22.73 14.32 -25.33
C ASN A 54 22.72 12.88 -25.88
N ILE A 55 21.69 12.46 -26.61
CA ILE A 55 21.57 11.14 -27.24
C ILE A 55 22.11 11.18 -28.68
N ASP A 56 22.98 10.22 -28.98
CA ASP A 56 23.47 9.96 -30.33
C ASP A 56 22.46 9.08 -31.10
N GLU A 57 22.50 9.09 -32.44
CA GLU A 57 21.64 8.23 -33.29
C GLU A 57 20.12 8.37 -33.06
N LYS A 58 19.66 9.60 -32.81
CA LYS A 58 18.24 9.91 -32.52
C LYS A 58 17.26 9.34 -33.55
N GLU A 59 17.62 9.35 -34.84
CA GLU A 59 16.78 8.80 -35.92
C GLU A 59 16.60 7.28 -35.82
N ASN A 60 17.65 6.55 -35.43
CA ASN A 60 17.57 5.10 -35.22
C ASN A 60 16.66 4.79 -34.03
N ILE A 61 16.83 5.54 -32.93
CA ILE A 61 16.00 5.40 -31.73
C ILE A 61 14.53 5.69 -32.04
N TYR A 62 14.25 6.80 -32.70
CA TYR A 62 12.91 7.15 -33.14
C TYR A 62 12.30 6.04 -34.01
N THR A 63 13.05 5.52 -34.97
CA THR A 63 12.59 4.44 -35.87
C THR A 63 12.29 3.15 -35.10
N SER A 64 13.15 2.78 -34.13
CA SER A 64 12.94 1.61 -33.26
C SER A 64 11.63 1.74 -32.49
N ILE A 65 11.42 2.85 -31.80
CA ILE A 65 10.18 3.12 -31.04
C ILE A 65 8.97 3.14 -31.97
N LEU A 66 9.05 3.84 -33.11
CA LEU A 66 7.94 3.94 -34.05
C LEU A 66 7.51 2.56 -34.58
N ASN A 67 8.45 1.67 -34.90
CA ASN A 67 8.14 0.33 -35.39
C ASN A 67 7.35 -0.50 -34.36
N GLU A 68 7.71 -0.41 -33.08
CA GLU A 68 6.96 -1.11 -32.04
C GLU A 68 5.59 -0.47 -31.81
N LEU A 69 5.48 0.87 -31.86
CA LEU A 69 4.20 1.57 -31.79
C LEU A 69 3.26 1.22 -32.95
N GLN A 70 3.76 1.04 -34.18
CA GLN A 70 2.93 0.62 -35.32
C GLN A 70 2.26 -0.73 -35.06
N LYS A 71 3.02 -1.72 -34.55
CA LYS A 71 2.48 -3.05 -34.21
C LYS A 71 1.41 -2.96 -33.11
N ILE A 72 1.64 -2.10 -32.12
CA ILE A 72 0.67 -1.86 -31.05
C ILE A 72 -0.58 -1.20 -31.64
N ASP A 73 -0.46 -0.14 -32.42
CA ASP A 73 -1.61 0.58 -32.99
C ASP A 73 -2.43 -0.28 -33.96
N GLU A 74 -1.80 -1.18 -34.72
CA GLU A 74 -2.49 -2.20 -35.51
C GLU A 74 -3.45 -3.03 -34.66
N PHE A 75 -3.06 -3.36 -33.42
CA PHE A 75 -3.93 -4.06 -32.48
C PHE A 75 -5.11 -3.18 -32.03
N SER A 76 -4.88 -1.97 -31.54
CA SER A 76 -5.92 -1.01 -31.13
C SER A 76 -5.38 0.42 -31.16
N PRO A 77 -6.18 1.44 -31.49
CA PRO A 77 -5.68 2.81 -31.56
C PRO A 77 -5.06 3.27 -30.24
N ILE A 78 -3.92 3.97 -30.33
CA ILE A 78 -3.25 4.57 -29.17
C ILE A 78 -3.84 5.94 -28.90
N GLU A 79 -4.24 6.21 -27.64
CA GLU A 79 -4.94 7.44 -27.27
C GLU A 79 -4.05 8.48 -26.58
N ASN A 80 -3.14 8.06 -25.68
CA ASN A 80 -2.30 8.99 -24.95
C ASN A 80 -0.99 8.33 -24.47
N LEU A 81 0.14 8.71 -25.06
CA LEU A 81 1.45 8.15 -24.72
C LEU A 81 2.54 9.22 -24.77
N GLU A 82 3.32 9.32 -23.70
CA GLU A 82 4.53 10.15 -23.66
C GLU A 82 5.77 9.33 -23.29
N ILE A 83 6.83 9.50 -24.07
CA ILE A 83 8.13 8.84 -23.91
C ILE A 83 9.24 9.89 -23.89
N GLU A 84 10.15 9.82 -22.93
CA GLU A 84 11.31 10.71 -22.82
C GLU A 84 12.62 9.91 -22.71
N ILE A 85 13.52 10.11 -23.67
CA ILE A 85 14.80 9.40 -23.75
C ILE A 85 15.95 10.34 -23.45
N SER A 86 16.82 9.98 -22.50
CA SER A 86 18.01 10.78 -22.15
C SER A 86 19.08 9.97 -21.44
N LYS A 87 20.36 10.31 -21.66
CA LYS A 87 21.52 9.74 -20.92
C LYS A 87 21.47 10.01 -19.41
N GLN A 88 20.65 10.98 -18.95
CA GLN A 88 20.50 11.28 -17.52
C GLN A 88 19.67 10.24 -16.78
N TYR A 89 18.85 9.46 -17.48
CA TYR A 89 18.04 8.41 -16.89
C TYR A 89 18.92 7.17 -16.72
N ILE A 90 19.64 7.08 -15.61
CA ILE A 90 20.45 5.90 -15.26
C ILE A 90 19.53 4.69 -14.99
N VAL A 91 18.29 4.96 -14.58
CA VAL A 91 17.26 4.01 -14.18
C VAL A 91 15.95 4.43 -14.87
N PRO A 92 15.21 3.51 -15.52
CA PRO A 92 13.93 3.87 -16.12
C PRO A 92 12.97 4.37 -15.02
N ASN A 93 12.36 5.53 -15.22
CA ASN A 93 11.24 5.98 -14.40
C ASN A 93 9.96 5.75 -15.19
N ILE A 94 9.12 4.85 -14.67
CA ILE A 94 7.91 4.38 -15.31
C ILE A 94 6.72 4.90 -14.50
N ASP A 95 6.46 6.21 -14.65
CA ASP A 95 5.27 6.87 -14.11
C ASP A 95 4.21 6.99 -15.23
N LYS A 96 3.47 8.10 -15.28
CA LYS A 96 2.60 8.45 -16.44
C LYS A 96 3.39 8.65 -17.73
N ILE A 97 4.70 8.88 -17.64
CA ILE A 97 5.62 9.10 -18.75
C ILE A 97 6.71 8.03 -18.66
N ILE A 98 7.00 7.36 -19.77
CA ILE A 98 8.12 6.41 -19.85
C ILE A 98 9.41 7.23 -20.00
N LYS A 99 10.23 7.29 -18.95
CA LYS A 99 11.54 7.98 -18.99
C LYS A 99 12.66 6.96 -18.92
N CYS A 100 13.51 6.85 -19.94
CA CYS A 100 14.57 5.84 -19.94
C CYS A 100 15.82 6.23 -20.75
N ASP A 101 16.89 5.47 -20.61
CA ASP A 101 18.04 5.57 -21.52
C ASP A 101 17.80 4.79 -22.82
N THR A 102 18.80 4.82 -23.68
CA THR A 102 18.76 4.13 -24.98
C THR A 102 18.90 2.62 -24.86
N LYS A 103 19.39 2.08 -23.73
CA LYS A 103 19.57 0.64 -23.55
C LYS A 103 18.25 -0.04 -23.24
N PHE A 104 17.37 0.64 -22.52
CA PHE A 104 16.06 0.10 -22.16
C PHE A 104 15.15 -0.13 -23.38
N ILE A 105 15.26 0.70 -24.43
CA ILE A 105 14.38 0.67 -25.61
C ILE A 105 14.38 -0.70 -26.32
N GLU A 106 15.49 -1.42 -26.26
CA GLU A 106 15.65 -2.69 -26.97
C GLU A 106 15.17 -3.90 -26.16
N THR A 107 14.64 -3.71 -24.94
CA THR A 107 14.25 -4.80 -24.05
C THR A 107 12.80 -5.25 -24.24
N GLU A 108 12.49 -6.45 -23.75
CA GLU A 108 11.12 -6.96 -23.69
C GLU A 108 10.26 -6.12 -22.73
N GLU A 109 10.85 -5.67 -21.62
CA GLU A 109 10.20 -4.84 -20.62
C GLU A 109 9.73 -3.52 -21.24
N PHE A 110 10.54 -2.87 -22.08
CA PHE A 110 10.12 -1.65 -22.77
C PHE A 110 8.87 -1.86 -23.64
N LYS A 111 8.77 -3.00 -24.35
CA LYS A 111 7.60 -3.31 -25.18
C LYS A 111 6.34 -3.53 -24.34
N LYS A 112 6.48 -4.21 -23.21
CA LYS A 112 5.38 -4.39 -22.23
C LYS A 112 4.94 -3.04 -21.67
N GLU A 113 5.88 -2.14 -21.38
CA GLU A 113 5.56 -0.79 -20.92
C GLU A 113 4.90 0.07 -22.00
N LEU A 114 5.32 -0.05 -23.26
CA LEU A 114 4.62 0.59 -24.38
C LEU A 114 3.16 0.12 -24.43
N ILE A 115 2.90 -1.18 -24.31
CA ILE A 115 1.53 -1.71 -24.28
C ILE A 115 0.75 -1.13 -23.09
N LYS A 116 1.33 -1.16 -21.88
CA LYS A 116 0.69 -0.66 -20.67
C LYS A 116 0.25 0.79 -20.83
N LYS A 117 1.18 1.66 -21.20
CA LYS A 117 0.91 3.10 -21.30
C LYS A 117 0.08 3.47 -22.54
N SER A 118 0.16 2.69 -23.62
CA SER A 118 -0.69 2.91 -24.81
C SER A 118 -2.18 2.67 -24.54
N TYR A 119 -2.50 1.74 -23.64
CA TYR A 119 -3.88 1.32 -23.36
C TYR A 119 -4.37 1.62 -21.94
N GLY A 120 -3.52 2.18 -21.07
CA GLY A 120 -3.89 2.42 -19.67
C GLY A 120 -4.06 1.13 -18.87
N ILE A 121 -3.29 0.10 -19.19
CA ILE A 121 -3.28 -1.19 -18.48
C ILE A 121 -2.35 -1.08 -17.26
N TYR A 122 -2.84 -1.55 -16.12
CA TYR A 122 -2.09 -1.60 -14.87
C TYR A 122 -1.63 -3.03 -14.55
N ASP A 123 -2.47 -4.03 -14.80
CA ASP A 123 -2.12 -5.39 -14.41
C ASP A 123 -1.03 -6.01 -15.31
N ASN A 124 0.00 -6.58 -14.67
CA ASN A 124 1.11 -7.22 -15.37
C ASN A 124 0.65 -8.36 -16.29
N TRP A 125 -0.33 -9.17 -15.86
CA TRP A 125 -0.82 -10.32 -16.64
C TRP A 125 -1.45 -9.90 -17.98
N ILE A 126 -2.14 -8.75 -18.04
CA ILE A 126 -2.72 -8.24 -19.29
C ILE A 126 -1.59 -7.81 -20.22
N SER A 127 -0.63 -7.04 -19.71
CA SER A 127 0.50 -6.57 -20.51
C SER A 127 1.37 -7.73 -21.05
N GLU A 128 1.56 -8.77 -20.24
CA GLU A 128 2.28 -9.99 -20.62
C GLU A 128 1.55 -10.74 -21.74
N GLY A 129 0.23 -10.97 -21.57
CA GLY A 129 -0.54 -11.70 -22.55
C GLY A 129 -0.72 -10.94 -23.87
N LEU A 130 -0.91 -9.62 -23.81
CA LEU A 130 -0.94 -8.76 -25.00
C LEU A 130 0.41 -8.70 -25.71
N TYR A 131 1.51 -8.67 -24.96
CA TYR A 131 2.85 -8.75 -25.54
C TYR A 131 3.02 -10.06 -26.33
N GLY A 132 2.64 -11.20 -25.74
CA GLY A 132 2.65 -12.48 -26.46
C GLY A 132 1.76 -12.46 -27.71
N LYS A 133 0.59 -11.82 -27.62
CA LYS A 133 -0.35 -11.70 -28.73
C LYS A 133 0.13 -10.81 -29.89
N ILE A 134 0.70 -9.65 -29.58
CA ILE A 134 1.12 -8.64 -30.57
C ILE A 134 2.45 -9.02 -31.21
N PHE A 135 3.38 -9.55 -30.42
CA PHE A 135 4.76 -9.84 -30.87
C PHE A 135 5.00 -11.33 -31.17
N GLY A 136 3.99 -12.19 -31.03
CA GLY A 136 4.01 -13.57 -31.49
C GLY A 136 4.87 -14.51 -30.64
N GLN A 137 4.79 -14.41 -29.31
CA GLN A 137 5.44 -15.40 -28.44
C GLN A 137 4.60 -16.68 -28.33
N ASP A 138 5.28 -17.84 -28.40
CA ASP A 138 4.64 -19.16 -28.33
C ASP A 138 4.29 -19.57 -26.89
N LYS A 139 3.12 -20.20 -26.75
CA LYS A 139 2.68 -20.91 -25.54
C LYS A 139 3.53 -22.15 -25.33
N THR A 140 4.57 -22.05 -24.51
CA THR A 140 5.57 -23.13 -24.44
C THR A 140 5.51 -23.96 -23.16
N ILE A 141 4.58 -23.68 -22.23
CA ILE A 141 4.52 -24.40 -20.95
C ILE A 141 3.09 -24.80 -20.58
N GLY A 142 2.91 -26.05 -20.17
CA GLY A 142 1.65 -26.62 -19.69
C GLY A 142 1.32 -26.18 -18.26
N PHE A 143 0.97 -24.91 -18.08
CA PHE A 143 0.70 -24.28 -16.78
C PHE A 143 -0.41 -24.94 -15.97
N SER A 144 -1.37 -25.63 -16.62
CA SER A 144 -2.40 -26.41 -15.93
C SER A 144 -1.83 -27.43 -14.93
N THR A 145 -0.71 -28.08 -15.27
CA THR A 145 -0.07 -29.05 -14.35
C THR A 145 0.49 -28.35 -13.11
N TYR A 146 1.10 -27.18 -13.29
CA TYR A 146 1.64 -26.39 -12.19
C TYR A 146 0.51 -25.96 -11.23
N TYR A 147 -0.55 -25.35 -11.76
CA TYR A 147 -1.68 -24.85 -10.94
C TYR A 147 -2.63 -25.95 -10.43
N SER A 148 -2.43 -27.21 -10.81
CA SER A 148 -3.12 -28.34 -10.17
C SER A 148 -2.68 -28.57 -8.72
N ASN A 149 -1.52 -28.05 -8.32
CA ASN A 149 -0.93 -28.24 -6.99
C ASN A 149 -0.45 -26.91 -6.35
N ASN A 150 -0.71 -25.77 -6.97
CA ASN A 150 -0.27 -24.46 -6.51
C ASN A 150 -1.40 -23.45 -6.67
N ASP A 151 -1.48 -22.49 -5.74
CA ASP A 151 -2.49 -21.43 -5.81
C ASP A 151 -2.28 -20.55 -7.05
N PHE A 152 -3.38 -20.29 -7.75
CA PHE A 152 -3.39 -19.41 -8.91
C PHE A 152 -3.64 -17.97 -8.46
N SER A 153 -2.77 -17.06 -8.90
CA SER A 153 -2.98 -15.62 -8.77
C SER A 153 -2.36 -14.88 -9.96
N LEU A 154 -3.05 -13.83 -10.39
CA LEU A 154 -2.66 -12.92 -11.46
C LEU A 154 -1.90 -11.68 -10.94
N PHE A 155 -1.59 -11.66 -9.64
CA PHE A 155 -0.91 -10.54 -9.00
C PHE A 155 0.48 -10.28 -9.60
N GLY A 156 0.82 -9.00 -9.75
CA GLY A 156 2.01 -8.58 -10.48
C GLY A 156 3.33 -9.11 -9.91
N ALA A 157 3.43 -9.34 -8.59
CA ALA A 157 4.67 -9.87 -8.01
C ALA A 157 5.00 -11.29 -8.44
N ARG A 158 4.01 -12.07 -8.89
CA ARG A 158 4.23 -13.44 -9.35
C ARG A 158 5.03 -13.54 -10.65
N PHE A 159 5.22 -12.41 -11.32
CA PHE A 159 5.97 -12.30 -12.58
C PHE A 159 7.47 -12.06 -12.38
N PHE A 160 7.94 -11.92 -11.12
CA PHE A 160 9.30 -11.48 -10.83
C PHE A 160 9.98 -12.31 -9.71
N GLU A 161 11.26 -12.64 -9.94
CA GLU A 161 12.15 -13.11 -8.88
C GLU A 161 12.62 -11.91 -8.03
N PRO A 162 12.89 -12.06 -6.72
CA PRO A 162 12.89 -13.31 -5.94
C PRO A 162 11.55 -13.66 -5.28
N PHE A 163 10.48 -12.87 -5.49
CA PHE A 163 9.18 -13.07 -4.81
C PHE A 163 8.46 -14.33 -5.28
N SER A 164 8.75 -14.76 -6.50
CA SER A 164 8.30 -16.03 -7.07
C SER A 164 9.47 -16.84 -7.61
N THR A 165 9.28 -18.15 -7.66
CA THR A 165 10.29 -19.04 -8.25
C THR A 165 10.30 -18.88 -9.77
N LYS A 166 11.42 -19.22 -10.41
CA LYS A 166 11.51 -19.21 -11.88
C LYS A 166 10.42 -20.07 -12.53
N GLU A 167 10.08 -21.22 -11.94
CA GLU A 167 8.99 -22.08 -12.40
C GLU A 167 7.64 -21.36 -12.34
N GLU A 168 7.33 -20.68 -11.23
CA GLU A 168 6.09 -19.91 -11.10
C GLU A 168 6.02 -18.77 -12.12
N VAL A 169 7.10 -17.99 -12.26
CA VAL A 169 7.20 -16.88 -13.22
C VAL A 169 6.91 -17.36 -14.65
N ASP A 170 7.47 -18.50 -15.04
CA ASP A 170 7.28 -19.03 -16.38
C ASP A 170 5.84 -19.55 -16.58
N ASN A 171 5.22 -20.14 -15.55
CA ASN A 171 3.84 -20.60 -15.59
C ASN A 171 2.82 -19.46 -15.61
N VAL A 172 2.99 -18.41 -14.80
CA VAL A 172 2.07 -17.27 -14.79
C VAL A 172 2.10 -16.48 -16.10
N LYS A 173 3.29 -16.36 -16.72
CA LYS A 173 3.42 -15.77 -18.06
C LYS A 173 2.70 -16.60 -19.12
N SER A 174 2.90 -17.92 -19.12
CA SER A 174 2.22 -18.84 -20.06
C SER A 174 0.69 -18.80 -19.88
N ALA A 175 0.21 -18.79 -18.63
CA ALA A 175 -1.20 -18.66 -18.31
C ALA A 175 -1.78 -17.32 -18.78
N SER A 176 -1.03 -16.22 -18.61
CA SER A 176 -1.44 -14.88 -19.05
C SER A 176 -1.64 -14.78 -20.56
N ILE A 177 -0.75 -15.38 -21.35
CA ILE A 177 -0.87 -15.43 -22.82
C ILE A 177 -2.12 -16.22 -23.24
N ASP A 178 -2.34 -17.39 -22.63
CA ASP A 178 -3.52 -18.21 -22.92
C ASP A 178 -4.82 -17.53 -22.50
N LEU A 179 -4.83 -16.89 -21.33
CA LEU A 179 -5.98 -16.16 -20.79
C LEU A 179 -6.33 -14.96 -21.65
N VAL A 180 -5.37 -14.13 -22.05
CA VAL A 180 -5.63 -13.00 -22.96
C VAL A 180 -6.19 -13.50 -24.29
N GLU A 181 -5.67 -14.59 -24.84
CA GLU A 181 -6.24 -15.15 -26.06
C GLU A 181 -7.70 -15.63 -25.87
N TYR A 182 -8.00 -16.26 -24.74
CA TYR A 182 -9.36 -16.65 -24.37
C TYR A 182 -10.29 -15.43 -24.28
N ILE A 183 -9.88 -14.38 -23.56
CA ILE A 183 -10.66 -13.15 -23.39
C ILE A 183 -10.96 -12.48 -24.75
N LEU A 184 -9.96 -12.44 -25.64
CA LEU A 184 -10.13 -11.89 -26.98
C LEU A 184 -11.09 -12.72 -27.85
N LYS A 185 -11.06 -14.05 -27.74
CA LYS A 185 -12.00 -14.94 -28.45
C LYS A 185 -13.44 -14.80 -27.95
N ASN A 186 -13.61 -14.38 -26.70
CA ASN A 186 -14.91 -14.17 -26.07
C ASN A 186 -15.40 -12.71 -26.14
N ASN A 187 -14.92 -11.94 -27.12
CA ASN A 187 -15.37 -10.57 -27.43
C ASN A 187 -15.20 -9.55 -26.29
N LYS A 188 -14.26 -9.77 -25.36
CA LYS A 188 -13.99 -8.86 -24.23
C LYS A 188 -12.74 -7.98 -24.42
N LYS A 189 -12.47 -7.60 -25.67
CA LYS A 189 -11.30 -6.79 -26.03
C LYS A 189 -11.32 -5.41 -25.38
N GLU A 190 -12.48 -4.75 -25.35
CA GLU A 190 -12.59 -3.41 -24.78
C GLU A 190 -12.40 -3.42 -23.26
N GLU A 191 -12.98 -4.40 -22.59
CA GLU A 191 -12.86 -4.61 -21.14
C GLU A 191 -11.41 -4.91 -20.76
N LEU A 192 -10.73 -5.76 -21.55
CA LEU A 192 -9.32 -6.06 -21.37
C LEU A 192 -8.45 -4.80 -21.49
N LEU A 193 -8.65 -4.01 -22.55
CA LEU A 193 -7.88 -2.79 -22.78
C LEU A 193 -8.21 -1.69 -21.77
N LYS A 194 -9.40 -1.70 -21.16
CA LYS A 194 -9.77 -0.79 -20.06
C LYS A 194 -9.36 -1.31 -18.68
N ASN A 195 -8.64 -2.45 -18.62
CA ASN A 195 -8.20 -3.07 -17.38
C ASN A 195 -9.39 -3.28 -16.43
N ASN A 196 -10.45 -3.92 -16.93
CA ASN A 196 -11.73 -4.10 -16.26
C ASN A 196 -12.28 -5.53 -16.46
N ILE A 197 -11.42 -6.52 -16.24
CA ILE A 197 -11.77 -7.94 -16.32
C ILE A 197 -12.14 -8.42 -14.92
N ASN A 198 -13.27 -9.07 -14.73
CA ASN A 198 -13.69 -9.61 -13.44
C ASN A 198 -13.32 -11.09 -13.32
N ILE A 199 -13.33 -11.65 -12.12
CA ILE A 199 -13.11 -13.09 -11.94
C ILE A 199 -14.14 -13.92 -12.73
N SER A 200 -15.40 -13.48 -12.76
CA SER A 200 -16.45 -14.13 -13.56
C SER A 200 -16.13 -14.21 -15.06
N ASP A 201 -15.24 -13.35 -15.56
CA ASP A 201 -14.86 -13.34 -16.97
C ASP A 201 -13.83 -14.43 -17.31
N ILE A 202 -13.19 -15.01 -16.30
CA ILE A 202 -12.13 -16.02 -16.42
C ILE A 202 -12.53 -17.39 -15.83
N GLU A 203 -13.73 -17.52 -15.25
CA GLU A 203 -14.21 -18.77 -14.61
C GLU A 203 -14.26 -19.95 -15.57
N GLU A 204 -14.88 -19.79 -16.73
CA GLU A 204 -14.98 -20.86 -17.74
C GLU A 204 -13.60 -21.23 -18.31
N TRP A 205 -12.71 -20.24 -18.50
CA TRP A 205 -11.31 -20.51 -18.86
C TRP A 205 -10.60 -21.35 -17.79
N ALA A 206 -10.74 -20.98 -16.51
CA ALA A 206 -10.12 -21.71 -15.43
C ALA A 206 -10.67 -23.14 -15.31
N GLU A 207 -11.98 -23.33 -15.46
CA GLU A 207 -12.62 -24.65 -15.48
C GLU A 207 -12.08 -25.52 -16.62
N GLU A 208 -12.01 -24.99 -17.84
CA GLU A 208 -11.43 -25.69 -19.00
C GLU A 208 -9.97 -26.11 -18.78
N LYS A 209 -9.21 -25.32 -18.01
CA LYS A 209 -7.78 -25.55 -17.72
C LYS A 209 -7.54 -26.33 -16.43
N GLY A 210 -8.59 -26.65 -15.66
CA GLY A 210 -8.49 -27.30 -14.35
C GLY A 210 -7.78 -26.45 -13.30
N ILE A 211 -7.96 -25.13 -13.33
CA ILE A 211 -7.35 -24.18 -12.39
C ILE A 211 -8.37 -23.82 -11.31
N ASP A 212 -7.97 -23.94 -10.05
CA ASP A 212 -8.76 -23.45 -8.91
C ASP A 212 -8.57 -21.94 -8.73
N LEU A 213 -9.68 -21.19 -8.77
CA LEU A 213 -9.69 -19.74 -8.58
C LEU A 213 -9.95 -19.34 -7.12
N SER A 214 -10.04 -20.28 -6.17
CA SER A 214 -10.37 -19.98 -4.77
C SER A 214 -9.44 -18.92 -4.18
N TYR A 215 -8.12 -19.07 -4.34
CA TYR A 215 -7.16 -18.07 -3.85
C TYR A 215 -7.28 -16.73 -4.60
N GLN A 216 -7.38 -16.73 -5.93
CA GLN A 216 -7.58 -15.50 -6.70
C GLN A 216 -8.85 -14.74 -6.27
N ARG A 217 -9.91 -15.45 -5.84
CA ARG A 217 -11.13 -14.83 -5.28
C ARG A 217 -10.89 -14.15 -3.93
N GLU A 218 -10.04 -14.72 -3.09
CA GLU A 218 -9.69 -14.10 -1.80
C GLU A 218 -8.97 -12.77 -1.98
N ILE A 219 -8.21 -12.63 -3.07
CA ILE A 219 -7.45 -11.42 -3.41
C ILE A 219 -8.07 -10.61 -4.57
N GLU A 220 -9.37 -10.79 -4.86
CA GLU A 220 -10.04 -10.19 -6.02
C GLU A 220 -9.88 -8.65 -6.06
N SER A 221 -9.85 -7.99 -4.91
CA SER A 221 -9.68 -6.54 -4.81
C SER A 221 -8.32 -6.03 -5.31
N LEU A 222 -7.34 -6.91 -5.52
CA LEU A 222 -6.04 -6.58 -6.10
C LEU A 222 -6.05 -6.64 -7.63
N MET A 223 -7.01 -7.36 -8.22
CA MET A 223 -7.18 -7.49 -9.66
C MET A 223 -7.62 -6.15 -10.25
N ASN A 224 -7.12 -5.82 -11.43
CA ASN A 224 -7.32 -4.55 -12.13
C ASN A 224 -6.80 -3.29 -11.41
N ARG A 225 -6.01 -3.46 -10.34
CA ARG A 225 -5.71 -2.34 -9.45
C ARG A 225 -4.25 -1.90 -9.50
N MET A 226 -3.29 -2.76 -9.80
CA MET A 226 -1.90 -2.38 -9.60
C MET A 226 -0.93 -2.92 -10.63
N GLU A 227 0.07 -2.09 -10.89
CA GLU A 227 1.22 -2.39 -11.73
C GLU A 227 2.45 -2.64 -10.87
N VAL A 228 3.23 -3.64 -11.26
CA VAL A 228 4.46 -4.04 -10.60
C VAL A 228 5.64 -3.90 -11.54
N TYR A 229 6.74 -3.39 -11.00
CA TYR A 229 7.98 -3.13 -11.72
C TYR A 229 9.19 -3.74 -11.00
N ASP A 230 10.08 -4.35 -11.78
CA ASP A 230 11.45 -4.67 -11.37
C ASP A 230 12.39 -3.72 -12.13
N ILE A 231 12.92 -2.72 -11.43
CA ILE A 231 13.75 -1.66 -11.99
C ILE A 231 14.98 -1.44 -11.11
N SER A 232 16.17 -1.72 -11.65
CA SER A 232 17.47 -1.35 -11.03
C SER A 232 17.57 -1.73 -9.54
N ASP A 233 17.32 -3.00 -9.25
CA ASP A 233 17.30 -3.59 -7.90
C ASP A 233 16.21 -3.05 -6.96
N LYS A 234 15.24 -2.30 -7.49
CA LYS A 234 14.03 -1.91 -6.80
C LYS A 234 12.83 -2.63 -7.38
N PHE A 235 12.01 -3.15 -6.49
CA PHE A 235 10.72 -3.68 -6.80
C PHE A 235 9.67 -2.67 -6.38
N ILE A 236 8.87 -2.19 -7.34
CA ILE A 236 7.89 -1.13 -7.12
C ILE A 236 6.51 -1.70 -7.39
N ILE A 237 5.62 -1.57 -6.42
CA ILE A 237 4.19 -1.87 -6.56
C ILE A 237 3.46 -0.53 -6.58
N ASN A 238 2.68 -0.25 -7.62
CA ASN A 238 1.97 1.02 -7.76
C ASN A 238 0.49 0.74 -8.05
N THR A 239 -0.37 1.26 -7.19
CA THR A 239 -1.81 1.21 -7.40
C THR A 239 -2.27 2.23 -8.45
N ARG A 240 -3.38 1.94 -9.11
CA ARG A 240 -4.02 2.80 -10.11
C ARG A 240 -4.59 4.07 -9.48
N GLU A 241 -5.06 3.99 -8.25
CA GLU A 241 -5.76 5.09 -7.60
C GLU A 241 -4.80 6.21 -7.16
N GLU A 242 -5.00 7.43 -7.66
CA GLU A 242 -4.23 8.60 -7.20
C GLU A 242 -4.72 9.12 -5.83
N ILE A 243 -5.93 8.70 -5.42
CA ILE A 243 -6.58 9.00 -4.16
C ILE A 243 -6.83 7.69 -3.43
N ASN A 244 -6.43 7.59 -2.17
CA ASN A 244 -6.48 6.38 -1.33
C ASN A 244 -5.70 5.18 -1.92
N GLY A 245 -4.82 5.42 -2.89
CA GLY A 245 -3.87 4.42 -3.36
C GLY A 245 -2.55 4.48 -2.59
N PHE A 246 -1.67 3.56 -2.91
CA PHE A 246 -0.29 3.54 -2.44
C PHE A 246 0.70 3.14 -3.55
N LYS A 247 1.96 3.46 -3.29
CA LYS A 247 3.14 2.97 -3.99
C LYS A 247 4.07 2.34 -2.95
N ILE A 248 4.59 1.14 -3.19
CA ILE A 248 5.50 0.45 -2.28
C ILE A 248 6.83 0.25 -3.00
N ASP A 249 7.91 0.77 -2.43
CA ASP A 249 9.28 0.56 -2.88
C ASP A 249 9.97 -0.50 -1.99
N ILE A 250 10.40 -1.60 -2.59
CA ILE A 250 11.10 -2.72 -1.93
C ILE A 250 12.48 -2.91 -2.56
N SER A 251 13.52 -3.11 -1.75
CA SER A 251 14.87 -3.40 -2.23
C SER A 251 15.04 -4.89 -2.56
N ILE A 252 15.23 -5.23 -3.83
CA ILE A 252 15.49 -6.62 -4.27
C ILE A 252 16.81 -7.14 -3.69
N ALA A 253 17.80 -6.26 -3.57
CA ALA A 253 19.10 -6.61 -3.00
C ALA A 253 18.96 -7.07 -1.54
N GLU A 254 18.07 -6.44 -0.77
CA GLU A 254 17.80 -6.81 0.63
C GLU A 254 17.08 -8.17 0.73
N ILE A 255 16.10 -8.43 -0.13
CA ILE A 255 15.44 -9.76 -0.19
C ILE A 255 16.47 -10.86 -0.53
N LYS A 256 17.30 -10.63 -1.55
CA LYS A 256 18.33 -11.59 -1.97
C LYS A 256 19.37 -11.84 -0.88
N ALA A 257 19.62 -10.87 -0.01
CA ALA A 257 20.53 -11.01 1.12
C ALA A 257 19.96 -11.90 2.25
N LYS A 258 18.66 -12.26 2.19
CA LYS A 258 17.96 -13.12 3.17
C LYS A 258 18.11 -12.63 4.60
N ASN A 259 17.85 -11.34 4.80
CA ASN A 259 17.76 -10.75 6.13
C ASN A 259 16.47 -11.26 6.80
N ASN A 260 16.51 -11.59 8.10
CA ASN A 260 15.31 -12.04 8.83
C ASN A 260 14.19 -10.98 8.80
N ILE A 261 14.53 -9.70 8.70
CA ILE A 261 13.55 -8.61 8.53
C ILE A 261 12.75 -8.78 7.22
N THR A 262 13.39 -9.22 6.14
CA THR A 262 12.74 -9.37 4.83
C THR A 262 11.80 -10.57 4.75
N GLU A 263 11.86 -11.52 5.70
CA GLU A 263 10.96 -12.67 5.75
C GLU A 263 9.49 -12.26 5.87
N GLN A 264 9.20 -11.03 6.29
CA GLN A 264 7.84 -10.49 6.34
C GLN A 264 7.22 -10.31 4.93
N TYR A 265 8.04 -10.15 3.88
CA TYR A 265 7.59 -9.77 2.53
C TYR A 265 8.44 -10.40 1.41
N ASP A 266 9.06 -11.55 1.65
CA ASP A 266 9.96 -12.22 0.71
C ASP A 266 9.27 -13.09 -0.35
N THR A 267 7.95 -13.25 -0.29
CA THR A 267 7.15 -13.97 -1.28
C THR A 267 6.02 -13.10 -1.84
N ALA A 268 5.56 -13.42 -3.05
CA ALA A 268 4.41 -12.74 -3.66
C ALA A 268 3.14 -12.85 -2.80
N GLU A 269 2.89 -14.02 -2.21
CA GLU A 269 1.77 -14.27 -1.30
C GLU A 269 1.78 -13.34 -0.08
N LYS A 270 2.94 -13.19 0.58
CA LYS A 270 3.06 -12.28 1.73
C LYS A 270 2.77 -10.83 1.33
N ILE A 271 3.25 -10.40 0.17
CA ILE A 271 2.96 -9.06 -0.36
C ILE A 271 1.46 -8.89 -0.63
N GLU A 272 0.79 -9.88 -1.22
CA GLU A 272 -0.68 -9.87 -1.44
C GLU A 272 -1.41 -9.65 -0.10
N GLN A 273 -1.05 -10.42 0.93
CA GLN A 273 -1.67 -10.33 2.25
C GLN A 273 -1.37 -8.99 2.96
N ILE A 274 -0.15 -8.46 2.85
CA ILE A 274 0.22 -7.16 3.40
C ILE A 274 -0.64 -6.05 2.82
N ILE A 275 -0.81 -6.04 1.50
CA ILE A 275 -1.60 -5.00 0.84
C ILE A 275 -3.06 -5.07 1.27
N LEU A 276 -3.62 -6.29 1.35
CA LEU A 276 -4.99 -6.47 1.79
C LEU A 276 -5.17 -6.04 3.26
N MET A 277 -4.18 -6.31 4.12
CA MET A 277 -4.16 -5.81 5.50
C MET A 277 -4.15 -4.27 5.52
N PHE A 278 -3.31 -3.62 4.72
CA PHE A 278 -3.27 -2.15 4.64
C PHE A 278 -4.62 -1.57 4.23
N ASP A 279 -5.29 -2.13 3.23
CA ASP A 279 -6.61 -1.69 2.81
C ASP A 279 -7.66 -1.84 3.93
N ARG A 280 -7.62 -2.97 4.64
CA ARG A 280 -8.55 -3.25 5.75
C ARG A 280 -8.32 -2.29 6.92
N ASP A 281 -7.07 -2.04 7.29
CA ASP A 281 -6.70 -1.13 8.38
C ASP A 281 -7.15 0.30 8.08
N ILE A 282 -6.83 0.80 6.88
CA ILE A 282 -7.23 2.15 6.45
C ILE A 282 -8.77 2.28 6.46
N LEU A 283 -9.48 1.27 5.97
CA LEU A 283 -10.94 1.27 5.97
C LEU A 283 -11.52 1.23 7.38
N ALA A 284 -10.95 0.41 8.28
CA ALA A 284 -11.38 0.28 9.66
C ALA A 284 -11.18 1.59 10.43
N ILE A 285 -10.03 2.24 10.27
CA ILE A 285 -9.74 3.56 10.87
C ILE A 285 -10.76 4.59 10.43
N LYS A 286 -11.02 4.70 9.11
CA LYS A 286 -11.99 5.67 8.57
C LYS A 286 -13.41 5.43 9.10
N LYS A 287 -13.85 4.16 9.15
CA LYS A 287 -15.16 3.79 9.72
C LYS A 287 -15.23 4.09 11.22
N GLY A 288 -14.17 3.80 11.96
CA GLY A 288 -14.06 4.15 13.39
C GLY A 288 -14.26 5.63 13.66
N ILE A 289 -13.66 6.49 12.82
CA ILE A 289 -13.86 7.95 12.90
C ILE A 289 -15.31 8.34 12.57
N GLU A 290 -15.89 7.76 11.51
CA GLU A 290 -17.29 8.03 11.14
C GLU A 290 -18.26 7.65 12.27
N GLU A 291 -18.01 6.55 12.96
CA GLU A 291 -18.88 6.02 14.03
C GLU A 291 -18.67 6.74 15.38
N GLU A 292 -17.43 6.96 15.81
CA GLU A 292 -17.10 7.48 17.15
C GLU A 292 -16.85 8.99 17.20
N ALA A 293 -16.57 9.61 16.06
CA ALA A 293 -16.36 11.04 15.91
C ALA A 293 -17.21 11.63 14.76
N PRO A 294 -18.55 11.43 14.78
CA PRO A 294 -19.41 11.73 13.64
C PRO A 294 -19.48 13.23 13.29
N LYS A 295 -19.23 14.14 14.25
CA LYS A 295 -19.23 15.59 13.96
C LYS A 295 -17.94 15.97 13.26
N PHE A 296 -16.80 15.53 13.79
CA PHE A 296 -15.51 15.70 13.14
C PHE A 296 -15.51 15.10 11.73
N TYR A 297 -16.02 13.87 11.58
CA TYR A 297 -16.16 13.21 10.28
C TYR A 297 -17.03 14.04 9.33
N ALA A 298 -18.23 14.48 9.76
CA ALA A 298 -19.12 15.26 8.90
C ALA A 298 -18.48 16.56 8.40
N GLU A 299 -17.66 17.21 9.23
CA GLU A 299 -16.95 18.45 8.89
C GLU A 299 -15.77 18.21 7.92
N TYR A 300 -15.01 17.13 8.14
CA TYR A 300 -13.77 16.87 7.39
C TYR A 300 -13.84 15.68 6.41
N LYS A 301 -15.03 15.13 6.13
CA LYS A 301 -15.22 13.94 5.28
C LYS A 301 -14.54 14.05 3.92
N GLU A 302 -14.53 15.23 3.30
CA GLU A 302 -13.92 15.42 1.99
C GLU A 302 -12.40 15.27 2.07
N ILE A 303 -11.77 15.68 3.18
CA ILE A 303 -10.33 15.50 3.41
C ILE A 303 -10.06 14.03 3.75
N LEU A 304 -10.83 13.45 4.68
CA LEU A 304 -10.65 12.08 5.17
C LEU A 304 -10.90 11.02 4.09
N ASN A 305 -11.80 11.29 3.14
CA ASN A 305 -12.10 10.37 2.04
C ASN A 305 -11.25 10.60 0.79
N ASN A 306 -10.54 11.74 0.68
CA ASN A 306 -9.69 12.05 -0.48
C ASN A 306 -8.21 12.17 -0.09
N VAL A 307 -7.68 11.12 0.54
CA VAL A 307 -6.29 11.05 0.97
C VAL A 307 -5.38 10.89 -0.26
N PRO A 308 -4.32 11.69 -0.43
CA PRO A 308 -3.38 11.51 -1.54
C PRO A 308 -2.68 10.14 -1.50
N LYS A 309 -2.30 9.61 -2.67
CA LYS A 309 -1.49 8.40 -2.77
C LYS A 309 -0.25 8.46 -1.87
N ILE A 310 -0.03 7.39 -1.11
CA ILE A 310 1.05 7.27 -0.11
C ILE A 310 2.21 6.49 -0.71
N GLU A 311 3.44 6.88 -0.37
CA GLU A 311 4.65 6.16 -0.72
C GLU A 311 5.16 5.36 0.49
N TYR A 312 5.14 4.04 0.42
CA TYR A 312 5.77 3.15 1.40
C TYR A 312 7.17 2.79 0.94
N ILE A 313 8.11 2.76 1.88
CA ILE A 313 9.47 2.29 1.65
C ILE A 313 9.76 1.19 2.65
N PHE A 314 9.99 -0.02 2.16
CA PHE A 314 10.44 -1.12 3.00
C PHE A 314 11.97 -1.09 3.09
N TYR A 315 12.49 -1.15 4.32
CA TYR A 315 13.92 -1.07 4.54
C TYR A 315 14.40 -2.06 5.61
N THR A 316 15.68 -2.44 5.52
CA THR A 316 16.30 -3.32 6.52
C THR A 316 17.39 -2.66 7.37
N ASN A 317 17.74 -1.40 7.09
CA ASN A 317 18.83 -0.73 7.78
C ASN A 317 18.56 -0.59 9.30
N ALA A 318 19.46 -1.15 10.10
CA ALA A 318 19.43 -1.15 11.56
C ALA A 318 19.82 0.20 12.19
N ASP A 319 20.37 1.15 11.42
CA ASP A 319 20.78 2.46 11.93
C ASP A 319 19.60 3.36 12.32
N VAL A 320 18.37 3.00 11.90
CA VAL A 320 17.13 3.66 12.32
C VAL A 320 16.55 2.84 13.47
N TYR A 321 16.56 3.40 14.68
CA TYR A 321 16.04 2.77 15.91
C TYR A 321 14.51 2.62 15.96
N ALA A 322 13.82 2.74 14.82
CA ALA A 322 12.37 2.73 14.73
C ALA A 322 11.89 1.60 13.81
N ASP A 323 10.79 0.98 14.23
CA ASP A 323 10.11 -0.10 13.51
C ASP A 323 9.33 0.45 12.29
N GLY A 324 8.96 1.72 12.34
CA GLY A 324 8.48 2.55 11.24
C GLY A 324 8.74 4.04 11.53
N TYR A 325 8.59 4.90 10.53
CA TYR A 325 8.51 6.35 10.75
C TYR A 325 7.90 7.09 9.55
N VAL A 326 7.25 8.23 9.84
CA VAL A 326 6.88 9.26 8.87
C VAL A 326 7.68 10.53 9.10
N SER A 327 8.41 10.99 8.09
CA SER A 327 9.02 12.32 8.14
C SER A 327 7.94 13.39 8.04
N GLN A 328 7.94 14.37 8.95
CA GLN A 328 6.94 15.44 8.96
C GLN A 328 6.86 16.16 7.60
N GLY A 329 5.65 16.28 7.04
CA GLY A 329 5.40 16.87 5.72
C GLY A 329 5.80 16.00 4.52
N SER A 330 6.19 14.75 4.77
CA SER A 330 6.45 13.76 3.73
C SER A 330 5.18 13.02 3.34
N LYS A 331 5.12 12.57 2.08
CA LYS A 331 4.15 11.55 1.63
C LYS A 331 4.69 10.13 1.78
N ARG A 332 5.82 9.99 2.48
CA ARG A 332 6.55 8.73 2.63
C ARG A 332 6.44 8.17 4.03
N VAL A 333 6.02 6.92 4.09
CA VAL A 333 6.02 6.07 5.27
C VAL A 333 7.14 5.04 5.11
N SER A 334 8.09 5.02 6.03
CA SER A 334 9.16 4.02 6.01
C SER A 334 8.81 2.92 7.01
N LEU A 335 8.84 1.66 6.57
CA LEU A 335 8.50 0.50 7.41
C LEU A 335 9.66 -0.50 7.43
N ARG A 336 10.10 -0.86 8.63
CA ARG A 336 10.97 -2.00 8.90
C ARG A 336 10.16 -3.21 9.37
N ASP A 337 9.19 -2.95 10.23
CA ASP A 337 8.16 -3.90 10.64
C ASP A 337 6.85 -3.51 9.94
N ILE A 338 6.33 -4.40 9.10
CA ILE A 338 5.10 -4.15 8.32
C ILE A 338 3.88 -3.97 9.23
N THR A 339 3.91 -4.50 10.45
CA THR A 339 2.79 -4.45 11.40
C THR A 339 2.60 -3.06 12.01
N THR A 340 3.60 -2.17 11.86
CA THR A 340 3.50 -0.76 12.29
C THR A 340 2.80 0.13 11.28
N HIS A 341 2.34 -0.42 10.16
CA HIS A 341 1.69 0.33 9.09
C HIS A 341 0.57 1.25 9.57
N ALA A 342 -0.38 0.75 10.37
CA ALA A 342 -1.54 1.51 10.77
C ALA A 342 -1.17 2.71 11.67
N HIS A 343 -0.20 2.52 12.58
CA HIS A 343 0.38 3.60 13.40
C HIS A 343 0.99 4.68 12.51
N GLU A 344 1.90 4.29 11.62
CA GLU A 344 2.59 5.26 10.76
C GLU A 344 1.67 5.93 9.73
N TYR A 345 0.68 5.18 9.22
CA TYR A 345 -0.36 5.73 8.35
C TYR A 345 -1.11 6.86 9.05
N CYS A 346 -1.38 6.77 10.35
CA CYS A 346 -2.09 7.80 11.10
C CYS A 346 -1.33 9.13 11.14
N HIS A 347 -0.01 9.11 11.33
CA HIS A 347 0.82 10.32 11.25
C HIS A 347 0.68 11.02 9.90
N PHE A 348 0.66 10.25 8.81
CA PHE A 348 0.42 10.81 7.48
C PHE A 348 -1.03 11.32 7.33
N PHE A 349 -2.01 10.50 7.71
CA PHE A 349 -3.44 10.69 7.50
C PHE A 349 -3.98 11.95 8.21
N PHE A 350 -3.49 12.22 9.42
CA PHE A 350 -3.90 13.39 10.22
C PHE A 350 -3.04 14.64 9.99
N TYR A 351 -2.05 14.57 9.09
CA TYR A 351 -1.15 15.68 8.79
C TYR A 351 -1.26 16.14 7.34
N SER A 352 -0.82 15.31 6.38
CA SER A 352 -0.62 15.72 5.00
C SER A 352 -1.91 16.15 4.28
N PRO A 353 -3.03 15.38 4.34
CA PRO A 353 -4.29 15.80 3.71
C PRO A 353 -4.83 17.13 4.26
N PHE A 354 -4.67 17.39 5.56
CA PHE A 354 -5.15 18.61 6.20
C PHE A 354 -4.32 19.83 5.80
N ILE A 355 -2.99 19.70 5.79
CA ILE A 355 -2.08 20.75 5.33
C ILE A 355 -2.32 21.08 3.85
N ASP A 356 -2.49 20.05 2.99
CA ASP A 356 -2.80 20.23 1.57
C ASP A 356 -4.13 20.99 1.35
N ASN A 357 -5.03 20.96 2.34
CA ASN A 357 -6.30 21.72 2.36
C ASN A 357 -6.23 23.03 3.18
N GLY A 358 -5.03 23.51 3.52
CA GLY A 358 -4.82 24.81 4.17
C GLY A 358 -5.11 24.84 5.67
N ILE A 359 -5.26 23.68 6.31
CA ILE A 359 -5.44 23.57 7.76
C ILE A 359 -4.05 23.45 8.40
N ALA A 360 -3.68 24.43 9.21
CA ALA A 360 -2.41 24.40 9.93
C ALA A 360 -2.44 23.38 11.07
N ILE A 361 -1.55 22.39 11.02
CA ILE A 361 -1.38 21.37 12.05
C ILE A 361 -0.16 21.72 12.92
N SER A 362 -0.37 21.83 14.23
CA SER A 362 0.67 22.15 15.22
C SER A 362 0.50 21.29 16.48
N THR A 363 0.26 20.00 16.29
CA THR A 363 -0.04 19.05 17.37
C THR A 363 1.21 18.73 18.21
N PRO A 364 1.14 18.58 19.55
CA PRO A 364 2.28 18.18 20.37
C PRO A 364 2.53 16.68 20.12
N SER A 365 3.77 16.23 20.25
CA SER A 365 4.13 14.84 19.98
C SER A 365 3.31 13.84 20.80
N TRP A 366 2.92 14.16 22.04
CA TRP A 366 2.10 13.23 22.83
C TRP A 366 0.69 12.99 22.27
N ILE A 367 0.08 13.97 21.60
CA ILE A 367 -1.23 13.82 20.94
C ILE A 367 -1.05 13.10 19.62
N ASP A 368 -0.02 13.47 18.84
CA ASP A 368 0.27 12.85 17.54
C ASP A 368 0.54 11.34 17.69
N GLU A 369 1.45 10.97 18.59
CA GLU A 369 1.78 9.57 18.91
C GLU A 369 0.63 8.84 19.61
N GLY A 370 -0.07 9.50 20.54
CA GLY A 370 -1.21 8.91 21.23
C GLY A 370 -2.37 8.61 20.29
N MET A 371 -2.60 9.47 19.30
CA MET A 371 -3.61 9.29 18.26
C MET A 371 -3.24 8.13 17.33
N ALA A 372 -1.99 8.10 16.85
CA ALA A 372 -1.50 7.00 16.02
C ALA A 372 -1.63 5.64 16.73
N ASP A 373 -1.20 5.57 18.01
CA ASP A 373 -1.30 4.34 18.82
C ASP A 373 -2.76 3.95 19.07
N TYR A 374 -3.65 4.90 19.37
CA TYR A 374 -5.07 4.61 19.57
C TYR A 374 -5.71 3.99 18.32
N PHE A 375 -5.47 4.59 17.14
CA PHE A 375 -6.08 4.09 15.91
C PHE A 375 -5.51 2.74 15.48
N ASP A 376 -4.21 2.52 15.65
CA ASP A 376 -3.58 1.22 15.45
C ASP A 376 -4.21 0.18 16.39
N VAL A 377 -4.17 0.42 17.69
CA VAL A 377 -4.65 -0.53 18.70
C VAL A 377 -6.12 -0.89 18.53
N VAL A 378 -6.97 0.11 18.30
CA VAL A 378 -8.43 -0.07 18.30
C VAL A 378 -8.93 -0.64 16.98
N TYR A 379 -8.39 -0.22 15.84
CA TYR A 379 -8.99 -0.49 14.54
C TYR A 379 -8.14 -1.36 13.60
N SER A 380 -6.84 -1.54 13.84
CA SER A 380 -5.99 -2.29 12.91
C SER A 380 -6.03 -3.80 13.15
N GLU A 381 -5.91 -4.54 12.05
CA GLU A 381 -5.51 -5.94 12.01
C GLU A 381 -4.01 -6.07 12.21
N SER A 382 -3.21 -5.09 11.78
CA SER A 382 -1.76 -5.11 11.96
C SER A 382 -1.35 -5.26 13.43
N ASN A 383 -2.03 -4.57 14.35
CA ASN A 383 -1.81 -4.71 15.79
C ASN A 383 -2.18 -6.12 16.32
N VAL A 384 -3.08 -6.85 15.66
CA VAL A 384 -3.39 -8.25 16.02
C VAL A 384 -2.19 -9.15 15.80
N GLU A 385 -1.42 -8.94 14.73
CA GLU A 385 -0.16 -9.65 14.49
C GLU A 385 0.91 -9.25 15.52
N THR A 386 0.97 -7.97 15.89
CA THR A 386 1.84 -7.50 17.00
C THR A 386 1.49 -8.19 18.32
N LEU A 387 0.20 -8.36 18.62
CA LEU A 387 -0.28 -9.07 19.82
C LEU A 387 0.14 -10.54 19.85
N LYS A 388 0.07 -11.24 18.70
CA LYS A 388 0.55 -12.63 18.57
C LYS A 388 2.01 -12.75 18.97
N SER A 389 2.87 -11.97 18.32
CA SER A 389 4.30 -11.97 18.62
C SER A 389 4.57 -11.65 20.09
N PHE A 390 3.86 -10.67 20.64
CA PHE A 390 4.05 -10.24 22.02
C PHE A 390 3.62 -11.29 23.05
N PHE A 391 2.50 -11.98 22.84
CA PHE A 391 2.06 -13.05 23.73
C PHE A 391 2.93 -14.30 23.62
N ASP A 392 3.45 -14.60 22.43
CA ASP A 392 4.43 -15.67 22.23
C ASP A 392 5.73 -15.40 23.02
N ILE A 393 6.27 -14.18 22.92
CA ILE A 393 7.45 -13.74 23.68
C ILE A 393 7.21 -13.87 25.20
N LYS A 394 6.05 -13.44 25.68
CA LYS A 394 5.73 -13.46 27.12
C LYS A 394 5.52 -14.86 27.66
N SER A 395 4.89 -15.73 26.89
CA SER A 395 4.66 -17.12 27.28
C SER A 395 5.97 -17.93 27.26
N ASN A 396 6.93 -17.56 26.38
CA ASN A 396 8.21 -18.25 26.18
C ASN A 396 9.46 -17.40 26.50
N TYR A 397 9.33 -16.45 27.43
CA TYR A 397 10.34 -15.41 27.77
C TYR A 397 11.77 -15.90 28.08
N THR A 398 11.96 -17.20 28.34
CA THR A 398 13.29 -17.79 28.57
C THR A 398 14.17 -17.83 27.33
N GLU A 399 13.61 -17.89 26.12
CA GLU A 399 14.37 -17.94 24.86
C GLU A 399 14.81 -16.54 24.39
N ASP A 400 13.93 -15.53 24.48
CA ASP A 400 14.22 -14.17 24.01
C ASP A 400 15.25 -13.40 24.85
N ILE A 401 15.30 -13.64 26.16
CA ILE A 401 16.15 -12.88 27.08
C ILE A 401 17.59 -13.43 27.10
N ALA A 402 17.83 -14.64 26.60
CA ALA A 402 19.17 -15.22 26.47
C ALA A 402 20.07 -14.45 25.46
N ILE A 403 19.47 -13.59 24.62
CA ILE A 403 20.15 -12.84 23.55
C ILE A 403 20.72 -11.50 24.04
N LYS A 404 20.18 -10.93 25.14
CA LYS A 404 20.64 -9.67 25.72
C LYS A 404 21.48 -9.96 26.96
N ASP A 405 22.80 -9.96 26.80
CA ASP A 405 23.88 -10.15 27.80
C ASP A 405 23.61 -9.44 29.14
N SER A 406 22.72 -10.02 29.96
CA SER A 406 22.10 -9.37 31.11
C SER A 406 22.37 -10.13 32.39
N THR A 407 22.53 -9.40 33.49
CA THR A 407 22.73 -10.00 34.81
C THR A 407 21.48 -10.77 35.24
N TYR A 408 21.66 -11.94 35.85
CA TYR A 408 20.58 -12.77 36.41
C TYR A 408 19.55 -12.01 37.29
N SER A 409 19.97 -10.93 37.98
CA SER A 409 19.06 -10.08 38.76
C SER A 409 18.03 -9.35 37.89
N LYS A 410 18.46 -8.70 36.79
CA LYS A 410 17.57 -7.99 35.86
C LYS A 410 16.58 -8.94 35.20
N PHE A 411 17.01 -10.16 34.87
CA PHE A 411 16.15 -11.21 34.35
C PHE A 411 15.00 -11.55 35.32
N LYS A 412 15.31 -11.74 36.60
CA LYS A 412 14.29 -12.06 37.62
C LYS A 412 13.27 -10.93 37.78
N GLU A 413 13.70 -9.68 37.66
CA GLU A 413 12.82 -8.51 37.73
C GLU A 413 11.91 -8.41 36.50
N ILE A 414 12.44 -8.59 35.29
CA ILE A 414 11.63 -8.59 34.05
C ILE A 414 10.59 -9.70 34.07
N LYS A 415 11.02 -10.92 34.46
CA LYS A 415 10.09 -12.04 34.63
C LYS A 415 8.96 -11.68 35.61
N SER A 416 9.29 -11.05 36.74
CA SER A 416 8.28 -10.62 37.70
C SER A 416 7.31 -9.59 37.12
N VAL A 417 7.69 -8.77 36.15
CA VAL A 417 6.78 -7.86 35.43
C VAL A 417 5.84 -8.67 34.54
N PHE A 418 6.38 -9.59 33.73
CA PHE A 418 5.56 -10.43 32.85
C PHE A 418 4.59 -11.34 33.61
N ASP A 419 5.01 -11.95 34.73
CA ASP A 419 4.14 -12.77 35.57
C ASP A 419 2.94 -11.95 36.10
N LYS A 420 3.15 -10.68 36.48
CA LYS A 420 2.09 -9.77 36.94
C LYS A 420 1.16 -9.36 35.81
N GLU A 421 1.73 -9.07 34.65
CA GLU A 421 0.98 -8.72 33.45
C GLU A 421 0.04 -9.85 33.01
N LEU A 422 0.53 -11.10 32.99
CA LEU A 422 -0.28 -12.28 32.72
C LEU A 422 -1.39 -12.46 33.78
N ASP A 423 -1.10 -12.25 35.06
CA ASP A 423 -2.11 -12.29 36.12
C ASP A 423 -3.18 -11.20 35.96
N ILE A 424 -2.80 -9.99 35.50
CA ILE A 424 -3.76 -8.93 35.17
C ILE A 424 -4.65 -9.36 34.01
N TYR A 425 -4.10 -9.90 32.92
CA TYR A 425 -4.92 -10.39 31.80
C TYR A 425 -5.92 -11.45 32.24
N VAL A 426 -5.48 -12.44 33.03
CA VAL A 426 -6.38 -13.49 33.57
C VAL A 426 -7.50 -12.90 34.43
N LYS A 427 -7.20 -11.92 35.28
CA LYS A 427 -8.20 -11.27 36.15
C LYS A 427 -9.24 -10.45 35.37
N ASN A 428 -8.90 -10.01 34.17
CA ASN A 428 -9.74 -9.19 33.30
C ASN A 428 -10.30 -9.97 32.10
N ASP A 429 -10.34 -11.30 32.20
CA ASP A 429 -10.94 -12.19 31.19
C ASP A 429 -10.31 -12.00 29.78
N ILE A 430 -8.99 -11.76 29.74
CA ILE A 430 -8.17 -11.77 28.53
C ILE A 430 -7.44 -13.11 28.45
N ASP A 431 -7.86 -13.96 27.50
CA ASP A 431 -7.13 -15.17 27.16
C ASP A 431 -6.10 -14.86 26.06
N ILE A 432 -4.83 -14.87 26.44
CA ILE A 432 -3.71 -14.63 25.52
C ILE A 432 -3.59 -15.68 24.42
N ASN A 433 -4.22 -16.85 24.58
CA ASN A 433 -4.26 -17.89 23.55
C ASN A 433 -5.44 -17.72 22.58
N ASN A 434 -6.39 -16.82 22.90
CA ASN A 434 -7.55 -16.52 22.08
C ASN A 434 -7.47 -15.09 21.53
N ILE A 435 -6.50 -14.86 20.65
CA ILE A 435 -6.23 -13.54 20.08
C ILE A 435 -7.39 -13.02 19.24
N GLU A 436 -8.16 -13.90 18.61
CA GLU A 436 -9.36 -13.50 17.87
C GLU A 436 -10.41 -12.82 18.75
N GLU A 437 -10.55 -13.26 20.01
CA GLU A 437 -11.49 -12.66 20.95
C GLU A 437 -11.06 -11.25 21.34
N ILE A 438 -9.76 -11.05 21.55
CA ILE A 438 -9.18 -9.72 21.81
C ILE A 438 -9.33 -8.84 20.57
N ALA A 439 -9.04 -9.38 19.38
CA ALA A 439 -9.12 -8.67 18.12
C ALA A 439 -10.53 -8.15 17.80
N LYS A 440 -11.59 -8.81 18.26
CA LYS A 440 -12.99 -8.42 18.01
C LYS A 440 -13.56 -7.47 19.07
N ASP A 441 -12.87 -7.23 20.18
CA ASP A 441 -13.35 -6.44 21.31
C ASP A 441 -12.47 -5.21 21.55
N LYS A 442 -13.00 -4.03 21.22
CA LYS A 442 -12.35 -2.72 21.43
C LYS A 442 -11.92 -2.53 22.89
N ASN A 443 -12.76 -2.87 23.86
CA ASN A 443 -12.46 -2.65 25.27
C ASN A 443 -11.32 -3.55 25.72
N LYS A 444 -11.26 -4.79 25.22
CA LYS A 444 -10.13 -5.69 25.48
C LYS A 444 -8.84 -5.18 24.84
N ARG A 445 -8.88 -4.63 23.61
CA ARG A 445 -7.72 -3.99 22.96
C ARG A 445 -7.19 -2.80 23.77
N ILE A 446 -8.08 -1.92 24.24
CA ILE A 446 -7.71 -0.75 25.05
C ILE A 446 -7.12 -1.19 26.40
N LEU A 447 -7.77 -2.15 27.07
CA LEU A 447 -7.28 -2.70 28.34
C LEU A 447 -5.91 -3.35 28.17
N GLU A 448 -5.75 -4.18 27.14
CA GLU A 448 -4.48 -4.82 26.81
C GLU A 448 -3.39 -3.76 26.63
N ASN A 449 -3.69 -2.72 25.83
CA ASN A 449 -2.73 -1.67 25.52
C ASN A 449 -2.29 -0.94 26.79
N HIS A 450 -3.22 -0.57 27.69
CA HIS A 450 -2.88 0.01 28.99
C HIS A 450 -1.90 -0.87 29.76
N VAL A 451 -2.18 -2.17 29.89
CA VAL A 451 -1.31 -3.10 30.63
C VAL A 451 0.07 -3.20 29.96
N ARG A 452 0.09 -3.40 28.64
CA ARG A 452 1.31 -3.51 27.82
C ARG A 452 2.22 -2.31 27.97
N VAL A 453 1.68 -1.09 27.89
CA VAL A 453 2.51 0.12 27.95
C VAL A 453 3.14 0.31 29.33
N PHE A 454 2.41 0.02 30.42
CA PHE A 454 2.98 0.11 31.77
C PHE A 454 4.04 -0.97 32.03
N SER A 455 3.81 -2.19 31.56
CA SER A 455 4.83 -3.25 31.59
C SER A 455 6.09 -2.82 30.83
N LYS A 456 5.95 -2.23 29.64
CA LYS A 456 7.09 -1.73 28.83
C LYS A 456 7.83 -0.60 29.55
N VAL A 457 7.13 0.31 30.24
CA VAL A 457 7.75 1.34 31.09
C VAL A 457 8.61 0.69 32.19
N LYS A 458 8.07 -0.27 32.94
CA LYS A 458 8.82 -0.95 34.03
C LYS A 458 10.03 -1.70 33.49
N VAL A 459 9.88 -2.41 32.37
CA VAL A 459 10.98 -3.12 31.73
C VAL A 459 12.09 -2.14 31.28
N ASN A 460 11.71 -1.00 30.70
CA ASN A 460 12.66 0.06 30.31
C ASN A 460 13.39 0.66 31.53
N GLU A 461 12.70 0.84 32.66
CA GLU A 461 13.30 1.28 33.92
C GLU A 461 14.33 0.26 34.43
N ILE A 462 14.04 -1.05 34.37
CA ILE A 462 14.99 -2.13 34.74
C ILE A 462 16.24 -2.11 33.83
N TRP A 463 16.06 -1.79 32.55
CA TRP A 463 17.17 -1.61 31.61
C TRP A 463 17.96 -0.31 31.82
N GLY A 464 17.47 0.62 32.64
CA GLY A 464 18.16 1.86 32.98
C GLY A 464 17.89 3.02 32.02
N SER A 465 16.87 2.90 31.18
CA SER A 465 16.43 3.99 30.30
C SER A 465 15.83 5.11 31.14
N LYS A 466 16.45 6.30 31.12
CA LYS A 466 15.93 7.50 31.79
C LYS A 466 15.22 8.40 30.78
N LEU A 467 14.09 8.96 31.20
CA LEU A 467 13.39 10.00 30.45
C LEU A 467 14.24 11.27 30.40
N LYS A 468 14.16 11.99 29.27
CA LYS A 468 14.65 13.35 29.19
C LYS A 468 13.64 14.26 29.90
N GLU A 469 14.11 15.06 30.86
CA GLU A 469 13.31 16.13 31.45
C GLU A 469 13.30 17.31 30.48
N GLU A 470 12.14 17.64 29.92
CA GLU A 470 11.95 18.85 29.13
C GLU A 470 11.30 19.93 30.00
N SER A 471 11.82 21.16 29.95
CA SER A 471 11.18 22.29 30.63
C SER A 471 10.04 22.81 29.76
N VAL A 472 8.80 22.61 30.19
CA VAL A 472 7.60 23.10 29.50
C VAL A 472 6.85 24.08 30.40
N ILE A 473 6.09 25.01 29.80
CA ILE A 473 5.22 25.92 30.55
C ILE A 473 4.07 25.10 31.15
N ALA A 474 3.90 25.22 32.47
CA ALA A 474 2.86 24.49 33.20
C ALA A 474 1.45 24.78 32.65
N ASP A 475 0.65 23.72 32.60
CA ASP A 475 -0.76 23.62 32.22
C ASP A 475 -1.10 23.91 30.76
N GLN A 476 -0.11 24.17 29.90
CA GLN A 476 -0.30 24.18 28.44
C GLN A 476 -0.40 22.76 27.90
N LEU A 477 -1.11 22.54 26.80
CA LEU A 477 -1.22 21.21 26.18
C LEU A 477 0.15 20.57 25.87
N TYR A 478 1.19 21.36 25.62
CA TYR A 478 2.56 20.87 25.43
C TYR A 478 3.16 20.18 26.66
N GLU A 479 2.64 20.40 27.88
CA GLU A 479 3.12 19.76 29.10
C GLU A 479 3.01 18.22 29.02
N GLY A 480 2.09 17.70 28.20
CA GLY A 480 1.99 16.26 27.94
C GLY A 480 3.26 15.63 27.34
N ASN A 481 4.08 16.41 26.62
CA ASN A 481 5.37 15.92 26.08
C ASN A 481 6.38 15.58 27.18
N THR A 482 6.17 16.00 28.43
CA THR A 482 7.04 15.66 29.56
C THR A 482 6.85 14.21 30.03
N MET A 483 5.77 13.53 29.61
CA MET A 483 5.52 12.13 29.95
C MET A 483 6.29 11.18 29.02
N ASN A 484 6.52 9.96 29.53
CA ASN A 484 7.07 8.87 28.72
C ASN A 484 6.17 8.58 27.52
N TYR A 485 6.76 8.30 26.36
CA TYR A 485 6.04 7.90 25.14
C TYR A 485 4.94 6.83 25.41
N HIS A 486 5.27 5.74 26.10
CA HIS A 486 4.32 4.67 26.42
C HIS A 486 3.21 5.15 27.39
N LYS A 487 3.53 6.09 28.29
CA LYS A 487 2.51 6.71 29.15
C LYS A 487 1.59 7.62 28.35
N ASN A 488 2.08 8.29 27.30
CA ASN A 488 1.26 9.11 26.41
C ASN A 488 0.18 8.29 25.72
N CYS A 489 0.53 7.11 25.18
CA CYS A 489 -0.43 6.18 24.57
C CYS A 489 -1.59 5.86 25.53
N SER A 490 -1.29 5.43 26.76
CA SER A 490 -2.33 5.10 27.75
C SER A 490 -3.08 6.33 28.29
N PHE A 491 -2.43 7.48 28.42
CA PHE A 491 -3.10 8.72 28.80
C PHE A 491 -4.06 9.20 27.70
N PHE A 492 -3.66 9.08 26.43
CA PHE A 492 -4.50 9.41 25.29
C PHE A 492 -5.75 8.52 25.23
N ASN A 493 -5.59 7.20 25.39
CA ASN A 493 -6.74 6.27 25.48
C ASN A 493 -7.72 6.70 26.57
N TYR A 494 -7.23 7.06 27.76
CA TYR A 494 -8.07 7.58 28.83
C TYR A 494 -8.83 8.85 28.42
N LEU A 495 -8.17 9.80 27.76
CA LEU A 495 -8.82 11.02 27.30
C LEU A 495 -9.90 10.74 26.25
N VAL A 496 -9.69 9.76 25.37
CA VAL A 496 -10.71 9.33 24.40
C VAL A 496 -11.91 8.70 25.10
N GLU A 497 -11.68 7.80 26.07
CA GLU A 497 -12.76 7.12 26.81
C GLU A 497 -13.57 8.08 27.68
N GLU A 498 -12.93 9.07 28.32
CA GLU A 498 -13.60 10.02 29.22
C GLU A 498 -14.22 11.21 28.48
N TYR A 499 -13.57 11.72 27.42
CA TYR A 499 -13.98 12.98 26.76
C TYR A 499 -14.46 12.79 25.31
N GLY A 500 -14.35 11.60 24.74
CA GLY A 500 -14.80 11.23 23.41
C GLY A 500 -13.81 11.55 22.30
N LEU A 501 -13.70 10.64 21.31
CA LEU A 501 -12.78 10.75 20.17
C LEU A 501 -12.99 12.06 19.37
N ASP A 502 -14.24 12.47 19.16
CA ASP A 502 -14.61 13.68 18.44
C ASP A 502 -13.86 14.92 18.96
N LYS A 503 -13.87 15.11 20.29
CA LYS A 503 -13.20 16.23 20.93
C LYS A 503 -11.69 16.18 20.75
N ILE A 504 -11.10 14.99 20.84
CA ILE A 504 -9.67 14.79 20.73
C ILE A 504 -9.20 15.07 19.30
N LEU A 505 -9.94 14.61 18.29
CA LEU A 505 -9.61 14.89 16.88
C LEU A 505 -9.68 16.39 16.55
N TYR A 506 -10.62 17.13 17.14
CA TYR A 506 -10.65 18.60 16.98
C TYR A 506 -9.39 19.29 17.52
N LEU A 507 -8.70 18.72 18.50
CA LEU A 507 -7.42 19.28 18.98
C LEU A 507 -6.33 19.21 17.91
N ASN A 508 -6.35 18.19 17.05
CA ASN A 508 -5.36 18.04 15.98
C ASN A 508 -5.44 19.16 14.93
N VAL A 509 -6.65 19.65 14.65
CA VAL A 509 -6.93 20.69 13.64
C VAL A 509 -7.08 22.10 14.24
N THR A 510 -6.81 22.25 15.53
CA THR A 510 -6.92 23.52 16.26
C THR A 510 -5.53 24.13 16.49
N ASN A 511 -5.42 25.46 16.51
CA ASN A 511 -4.20 26.12 16.96
C ASN A 511 -4.05 26.01 18.47
N ILE A 512 -3.35 24.96 18.91
CA ILE A 512 -3.18 24.61 20.32
C ILE A 512 -2.10 25.39 21.06
N GLY A 513 -1.30 26.22 20.38
CA GLY A 513 -0.12 26.89 20.95
C GLY A 513 -0.40 27.79 22.17
N GLN A 514 -1.67 28.08 22.43
CA GLN A 514 -2.12 28.88 23.58
C GLN A 514 -3.18 28.17 24.43
N LEU A 515 -3.58 26.95 24.08
CA LEU A 515 -4.62 26.21 24.82
C LEU A 515 -4.03 25.54 26.06
N THR A 516 -4.76 25.63 27.16
CA THR A 516 -4.48 24.94 28.41
C THR A 516 -5.33 23.69 28.57
N TYR A 517 -4.86 22.74 29.37
CA TYR A 517 -5.66 21.57 29.75
C TYR A 517 -6.97 22.00 30.41
N LYS A 518 -6.94 23.05 31.24
CA LYS A 518 -8.13 23.57 31.91
C LYS A 518 -9.18 24.13 30.96
N GLU A 519 -8.77 24.82 29.90
CA GLU A 519 -9.72 25.32 28.88
C GLU A 519 -10.34 24.18 28.08
N VAL A 520 -9.56 23.15 27.76
CA VAL A 520 -10.02 22.04 26.92
C VAL A 520 -10.84 21.03 27.73
N PHE A 521 -10.33 20.58 28.87
CA PHE A 521 -10.87 19.47 29.66
C PHE A 521 -11.55 19.91 30.95
N GLY A 522 -11.45 21.20 31.33
CA GLY A 522 -11.99 21.72 32.59
C GLY A 522 -11.14 21.39 33.81
N LYS A 523 -10.01 20.70 33.63
CA LYS A 523 -9.09 20.21 34.67
C LYS A 523 -7.64 20.53 34.30
N THR A 524 -6.80 20.73 35.29
CA THR A 524 -5.36 20.90 35.05
C THR A 524 -4.71 19.58 34.61
N PHE A 525 -3.50 19.65 34.06
CA PHE A 525 -2.76 18.45 33.70
C PHE A 525 -2.54 17.49 34.90
N ASP A 526 -2.24 18.03 36.09
CA ASP A 526 -2.07 17.21 37.30
C ASP A 526 -3.37 16.55 37.76
N GLU A 527 -4.50 17.27 37.68
CA GLU A 527 -5.82 16.70 37.99
C GLU A 527 -6.15 15.55 37.03
N LEU A 528 -5.90 15.72 35.72
CA LEU A 528 -6.11 14.68 34.72
C LEU A 528 -5.22 13.46 34.93
N LYS A 529 -3.96 13.63 35.36
CA LYS A 529 -3.09 12.49 35.69
C LYS A 529 -3.62 11.71 36.89
N VAL A 530 -4.13 12.39 37.91
CA VAL A 530 -4.74 11.73 39.07
C VAL A 530 -5.98 10.95 38.64
N ASP A 531 -6.84 11.57 37.83
CA ASP A 531 -8.06 10.92 37.34
C ASP A 531 -7.76 9.74 36.42
N TRP A 532 -6.77 9.85 35.53
CA TRP A 532 -6.29 8.75 34.71
C TRP A 532 -5.81 7.57 35.58
N MET A 533 -5.02 7.81 36.62
CA MET A 533 -4.58 6.75 37.53
C MET A 533 -5.74 6.09 38.28
N ASN A 534 -6.78 6.85 38.63
CA ASN A 534 -7.98 6.29 39.26
C ASN A 534 -8.81 5.48 38.25
N TYR A 535 -9.00 6.00 37.04
CA TYR A 535 -9.66 5.30 35.94
C TYR A 535 -9.03 3.92 35.70
N LEU A 536 -7.70 3.82 35.63
CA LEU A 536 -7.03 2.54 35.43
C LEU A 536 -7.34 1.55 36.56
N LYS A 537 -7.28 1.99 37.83
CA LYS A 537 -7.53 1.13 39.00
C LYS A 537 -8.98 0.68 39.10
N GLU A 538 -9.92 1.52 38.68
CA GLU A 538 -11.35 1.22 38.69
C GLU A 538 -11.73 0.22 37.58
N ASN A 539 -11.06 0.30 36.42
CA ASN A 539 -11.45 -0.46 35.23
C ASN A 539 -10.57 -1.68 34.94
N ILE A 540 -9.35 -1.76 35.49
CA ILE A 540 -8.42 -2.85 35.23
C ILE A 540 -8.02 -3.53 36.55
N LYS A 541 -8.56 -4.73 36.78
CA LYS A 541 -8.33 -5.49 38.01
C LYS A 541 -6.84 -5.86 38.15
N GLY A 542 -6.22 -5.44 39.25
CA GLY A 542 -4.84 -5.81 39.60
C GLY A 542 -3.76 -4.95 38.95
N ILE A 543 -4.13 -3.89 38.23
CA ILE A 543 -3.21 -2.98 37.54
C ILE A 543 -2.20 -2.33 38.50
N GLU A 544 -2.56 -2.15 39.78
CA GLU A 544 -1.68 -1.58 40.81
C GLU A 544 -0.38 -2.36 41.01
N SER A 545 -0.33 -3.62 40.58
CA SER A 545 0.89 -4.43 40.66
C SER A 545 1.99 -3.99 39.68
N ILE A 546 1.62 -3.25 38.61
CA ILE A 546 2.52 -2.77 37.56
C ILE A 546 2.57 -1.24 37.40
N LEU A 547 1.67 -0.48 38.04
CA LEU A 547 1.82 0.97 38.23
C LEU A 547 2.98 1.27 39.19
#